data_AF-U1Q2C9-F1
#
_entry.id   AF-U1Q2C9-F1
#
_cell.length_a   1.000
_cell.length_b   1.000
_cell.length_c   1.000
_cell.angle_alpha   90.00
_cell.angle_beta   90.00
_cell.angle_gamma   90.00
#
_symmetry.space_group_name_H-M   'P 1'
#
loop_
_entity.id
_entity.type
_entity.pdbx_description
1 polymer ?
#
loop_
_entity_poly.entity_id
_entity_poly.type
_entity_poly.pdbx_seq_one_letter_code
_entity_poly.pdbx_strand_id
1 'polypeptide(L)'
;MRTFIVGDEDLGVTRKFYGDDPLIDRAIVTLLGRQGLMLVGEPGTAKSMLSELLAAAICGTSTLTIQGSAGTTEDHVRYSWNYALLIAEGPSRRALVPSPVYRAMERGAVVRFEEITRCPPEIQDTLVSVLSEKQLMVPELGDGFRVSAAQGFNVIATANLRDRGVHEMSSALKRRFNFETVRPIADRAFEAELIASALDTELGEQRVPMSPKVLDVLVTVFADLRTGTTTTGTPVKRPETVMSTAEAVNVGVAASLSARYLGDGAVRASDIARQLVGVALKGQNEDAKRMRFYIDSVVRERAASSTDWKDFLTASQGLWE
;
A
#
# COMPACT_ATOMS: atom_id res chain seq x y z
N MET A 1 -1.13 20.27 7.77
CA MET A 1 -0.94 18.81 7.61
C MET A 1 -2.21 18.01 7.89
N ARG A 2 -2.75 17.98 9.12
CA ARG A 2 -3.95 17.17 9.45
C ARG A 2 -5.09 17.41 8.45
N THR A 3 -5.52 18.66 8.28
CA THR A 3 -6.54 19.13 7.32
C THR A 3 -6.31 18.63 5.89
N PHE A 4 -5.05 18.59 5.42
CA PHE A 4 -4.73 18.10 4.07
C PHE A 4 -5.09 16.63 3.88
N ILE A 5 -4.98 15.83 4.95
CA ILE A 5 -5.18 14.38 4.95
C ILE A 5 -6.65 14.03 5.23
N VAL A 6 -7.18 14.55 6.35
CA VAL A 6 -8.54 14.21 6.82
C VAL A 6 -9.66 15.03 6.15
N GLY A 7 -9.29 16.07 5.40
CA GLY A 7 -10.23 16.97 4.76
C GLY A 7 -10.79 18.03 5.71
N ASP A 8 -11.38 19.05 5.11
CA ASP A 8 -12.08 20.16 5.76
C ASP A 8 -12.97 20.85 4.71
N GLU A 9 -14.29 20.69 4.84
CA GLU A 9 -15.27 21.22 3.87
C GLU A 9 -15.29 22.75 3.83
N ASP A 10 -15.11 23.41 4.97
CA ASP A 10 -15.09 24.88 5.06
C ASP A 10 -13.90 25.48 4.29
N LEU A 11 -12.81 24.71 4.20
CA LEU A 11 -11.62 25.09 3.45
C LEU A 11 -11.60 24.53 2.02
N GLY A 12 -12.65 23.82 1.60
CA GLY A 12 -12.71 23.16 0.28
C GLY A 12 -11.66 22.06 0.10
N VAL A 13 -11.14 21.50 1.20
CA VAL A 13 -10.12 20.45 1.17
C VAL A 13 -10.80 19.09 1.25
N THR A 14 -10.76 18.32 0.17
CA THR A 14 -11.28 16.95 0.18
C THR A 14 -10.41 16.02 1.03
N ARG A 15 -11.07 15.07 1.71
CA ARG A 15 -10.41 13.99 2.45
C ARG A 15 -9.69 13.05 1.50
N LYS A 16 -8.46 12.68 1.84
CA LYS A 16 -7.58 11.84 0.99
C LYS A 16 -7.25 10.50 1.61
N PHE A 17 -7.36 10.38 2.93
CA PHE A 17 -7.12 9.13 3.64
C PHE A 17 -8.32 8.80 4.53
N TYR A 18 -8.75 7.54 4.48
CA TYR A 18 -9.98 7.10 5.11
C TYR A 18 -9.74 5.92 6.07
N GLY A 19 -8.76 6.10 6.94
CA GLY A 19 -8.63 5.32 8.18
C GLY A 19 -9.10 6.14 9.38
N ASP A 20 -8.83 5.60 10.57
CA ASP A 20 -9.20 6.23 11.83
C ASP A 20 -8.41 7.53 12.09
N ASP A 21 -9.09 8.63 12.41
CA ASP A 21 -8.48 9.95 12.62
C ASP A 21 -7.35 9.98 13.68
N PRO A 22 -7.46 9.29 14.83
CA PRO A 22 -6.40 9.19 15.82
C PRO A 22 -5.12 8.53 15.30
N LEU A 23 -5.19 7.67 14.26
CA LEU A 23 -3.98 7.16 13.59
C LEU A 23 -3.19 8.30 12.96
N ILE A 24 -3.88 9.23 12.30
CA ILE A 24 -3.26 10.40 11.70
C ILE A 24 -2.64 11.28 12.78
N ASP A 25 -3.36 11.52 13.88
CA ASP A 25 -2.85 12.35 14.97
C ASP A 25 -1.59 11.75 15.62
N ARG A 26 -1.55 10.44 15.87
CA ARG A 26 -0.35 9.76 16.40
C ARG A 26 0.81 9.71 15.40
N ALA A 27 0.53 9.54 14.12
CA ALA A 27 1.53 9.62 13.06
C ALA A 27 2.17 11.02 13.00
N ILE A 28 1.35 12.06 13.07
CA ILE A 28 1.79 13.46 13.14
C ILE A 28 2.68 13.70 14.36
N VAL A 29 2.23 13.28 15.55
CA VAL A 29 3.00 13.42 16.79
C VAL A 29 4.33 12.68 16.72
N THR A 30 4.36 11.49 16.12
CA THR A 30 5.61 10.75 15.89
C THR A 30 6.56 11.53 15.00
N LEU A 31 6.06 12.12 13.91
CA LEU A 31 6.89 12.84 12.94
C LEU A 31 7.42 14.17 13.48
N LEU A 32 6.73 14.79 14.44
CA LEU A 32 7.24 15.92 15.22
C LEU A 32 8.38 15.53 16.18
N GLY A 33 8.45 14.24 16.55
CA GLY A 33 9.47 13.69 17.43
C GLY A 33 10.76 13.28 16.71
N ARG A 34 11.63 12.58 17.44
CA ARG A 34 12.92 12.08 16.91
C ARG A 34 12.84 10.70 16.26
N GLN A 35 11.85 9.91 16.66
CA GLN A 35 11.68 8.54 16.17
C GLN A 35 11.08 8.54 14.77
N GLY A 36 11.43 7.53 13.99
CA GLY A 36 10.75 7.26 12.72
C GLY A 36 9.32 6.79 12.95
N LEU A 37 8.49 6.90 11.91
CA LEU A 37 7.16 6.33 11.87
C LEU A 37 7.20 5.01 11.10
N MET A 38 6.75 3.92 11.71
CA MET A 38 6.59 2.63 11.04
C MET A 38 5.09 2.34 10.85
N LEU A 39 4.64 2.37 9.60
CA LEU A 39 3.29 1.98 9.22
C LEU A 39 3.26 0.48 8.94
N VAL A 40 2.52 -0.26 9.75
CA VAL A 40 2.36 -1.72 9.63
C VAL A 40 0.93 -2.08 9.34
N GLY A 41 0.70 -3.19 8.65
CA GLY A 41 -0.67 -3.63 8.34
C GLY A 41 -0.68 -4.72 7.30
N GLU A 42 -1.86 -5.27 7.04
CA GLU A 42 -2.05 -6.24 5.96
C GLU A 42 -1.70 -5.61 4.59
N PRO A 43 -1.31 -6.41 3.58
CA PRO A 43 -1.11 -5.89 2.24
C PRO A 43 -2.35 -5.14 1.72
N GLY A 44 -2.12 -4.01 1.06
CA GLY A 44 -3.19 -3.19 0.48
C GLY A 44 -4.02 -2.34 1.45
N THR A 45 -3.59 -2.17 2.72
CA THR A 45 -4.23 -1.23 3.68
C THR A 45 -3.81 0.24 3.49
N ALA A 46 -3.52 0.69 2.27
CA ALA A 46 -3.16 2.09 1.96
C ALA A 46 -1.94 2.68 2.73
N LYS A 47 -1.04 1.84 3.27
CA LYS A 47 0.17 2.29 4.01
C LYS A 47 1.04 3.24 3.19
N SER A 48 1.33 2.90 1.95
CA SER A 48 2.16 3.70 1.05
C SER A 48 1.48 5.02 0.68
N MET A 49 0.15 5.03 0.52
CA MET A 49 -0.63 6.26 0.32
C MET A 49 -0.56 7.16 1.55
N LEU A 50 -0.70 6.62 2.76
CA LEU A 50 -0.58 7.41 3.98
C LEU A 50 0.84 8.00 4.14
N SER A 51 1.86 7.19 3.91
CA SER A 51 3.28 7.60 3.86
C SER A 51 3.49 8.76 2.88
N GLU A 52 2.90 8.66 1.69
CA GLU A 52 2.93 9.69 0.66
C GLU A 52 2.26 10.99 1.08
N LEU A 53 1.03 10.91 1.58
CA LEU A 53 0.25 12.07 1.98
C LEU A 53 0.91 12.81 3.14
N LEU A 54 1.48 12.09 4.11
CA LEU A 54 2.24 12.69 5.21
C LEU A 54 3.48 13.42 4.70
N ALA A 55 4.28 12.77 3.84
CA ALA A 55 5.48 13.39 3.27
C ALA A 55 5.12 14.64 2.43
N ALA A 56 4.11 14.55 1.56
CA ALA A 56 3.63 15.66 0.75
C ALA A 56 3.10 16.82 1.62
N ALA A 57 2.35 16.52 2.68
CA ALA A 57 1.81 17.52 3.58
C ALA A 57 2.87 18.26 4.41
N ILE A 58 4.01 17.61 4.71
CA ILE A 58 5.10 18.17 5.50
C ILE A 58 6.10 18.89 4.61
N CYS A 59 6.51 18.27 3.51
CA CYS A 59 7.63 18.70 2.69
C CYS A 59 7.22 19.35 1.35
N GLY A 60 5.93 19.34 1.01
CA GLY A 60 5.44 19.74 -0.32
C GLY A 60 5.79 18.76 -1.44
N THR A 61 6.41 17.62 -1.09
CA THR A 61 6.81 16.55 -2.03
C THR A 61 6.87 15.21 -1.29
N SER A 62 6.65 14.12 -2.03
CA SER A 62 6.71 12.74 -1.56
C SER A 62 7.77 11.90 -2.30
N THR A 63 8.69 12.56 -3.03
CA THR A 63 9.60 11.89 -3.99
C THR A 63 10.87 11.32 -3.37
N LEU A 64 11.18 11.64 -2.11
CA LEU A 64 12.33 11.07 -1.41
C LEU A 64 11.97 9.67 -0.91
N THR A 65 12.01 8.70 -1.81
CA THR A 65 11.50 7.35 -1.56
C THR A 65 12.56 6.29 -1.85
N ILE A 66 12.63 5.29 -0.98
CA ILE A 66 13.37 4.04 -1.18
C ILE A 66 12.34 2.91 -1.22
N GLN A 67 12.41 2.07 -2.24
CA GLN A 67 11.55 0.91 -2.40
C GLN A 67 12.30 -0.35 -1.97
N GLY A 68 11.82 -0.99 -0.90
CA GLY A 68 12.42 -2.18 -0.33
C GLY A 68 12.24 -3.41 -1.21
N SER A 69 13.34 -4.09 -1.46
CA SER A 69 13.43 -5.31 -2.27
C SER A 69 14.73 -6.06 -1.96
N ALA A 70 14.83 -7.31 -2.42
CA ALA A 70 16.06 -8.10 -2.31
C ALA A 70 17.26 -7.46 -3.04
N GLY A 71 17.01 -6.59 -4.02
CA GLY A 71 18.05 -5.85 -4.75
C GLY A 71 18.41 -4.49 -4.12
N THR A 72 17.79 -4.12 -3.00
CA THR A 72 18.11 -2.87 -2.31
C THR A 72 19.46 -3.02 -1.63
N THR A 73 20.33 -2.03 -1.81
CA THR A 73 21.70 -2.03 -1.29
C THR A 73 21.92 -0.84 -0.36
N GLU A 74 23.04 -0.86 0.37
CA GLU A 74 23.44 0.24 1.26
C GLU A 74 23.52 1.57 0.50
N ASP A 75 23.96 1.57 -0.76
CA ASP A 75 24.02 2.73 -1.65
C ASP A 75 22.68 3.45 -1.82
N HIS A 76 21.58 2.68 -1.90
CA HIS A 76 20.23 3.24 -2.02
C HIS A 76 19.80 3.96 -0.74
N VAL A 77 20.37 3.57 0.40
CA VAL A 77 20.06 4.16 1.71
C VAL A 77 21.02 5.28 2.05
N ARG A 78 22.32 5.12 1.87
CA ARG A 78 23.34 6.08 2.31
C ARG A 78 23.76 7.04 1.21
N TYR A 79 24.56 6.56 0.26
CA TYR A 79 25.05 7.28 -0.91
C TYR A 79 25.78 6.28 -1.81
N SER A 80 25.91 6.61 -3.09
CA SER A 80 26.73 5.87 -4.04
C SER A 80 27.78 6.80 -4.65
N TRP A 81 28.49 6.30 -5.66
CA TRP A 81 29.52 7.04 -6.39
C TRP A 81 29.29 6.98 -7.89
N ASN A 82 29.52 8.11 -8.56
CA ASN A 82 29.77 8.12 -9.99
C ASN A 82 31.18 7.58 -10.22
N TYR A 83 31.27 6.31 -10.58
CA TYR A 83 32.56 5.62 -10.73
C TYR A 83 33.50 6.25 -11.74
N ALA A 84 32.99 6.87 -12.81
CA ALA A 84 33.83 7.56 -13.78
C ALA A 84 34.53 8.77 -13.16
N LEU A 85 33.79 9.59 -12.40
CA LEU A 85 34.36 10.73 -11.67
C LEU A 85 35.25 10.29 -10.51
N LEU A 86 34.87 9.21 -9.82
CA LEU A 86 35.65 8.64 -8.72
C LEU A 86 37.03 8.16 -9.20
N ILE A 87 37.11 7.50 -10.36
CA ILE A 87 38.38 7.05 -10.94
C ILE A 87 39.20 8.24 -11.46
N ALA A 88 38.54 9.22 -12.10
CA ALA A 88 39.23 10.34 -12.71
C ALA A 88 39.79 11.34 -11.67
N GLU A 89 39.10 11.56 -10.55
CA GLU A 89 39.39 12.65 -9.62
C GLU A 89 39.53 12.22 -8.16
N GLY A 90 39.28 10.94 -7.87
CA GLY A 90 39.20 10.44 -6.51
C GLY A 90 37.88 10.81 -5.81
N PRO A 91 37.75 10.43 -4.53
CA PRO A 91 36.59 10.77 -3.71
C PRO A 91 36.39 12.28 -3.59
N SER A 92 35.26 12.76 -4.09
CA SER A 92 34.90 14.18 -4.00
C SER A 92 33.39 14.34 -3.92
N ARG A 93 32.91 15.47 -3.40
CA ARG A 93 31.47 15.78 -3.40
C ARG A 93 30.84 15.71 -4.80
N ARG A 94 31.64 15.94 -5.84
CA ARG A 94 31.20 15.86 -7.24
C ARG A 94 31.03 14.42 -7.73
N ALA A 95 31.88 13.50 -7.25
CA ALA A 95 31.74 12.09 -7.54
C ALA A 95 30.64 11.42 -6.68
N LEU A 96 30.23 12.02 -5.56
CA LEU A 96 29.21 11.47 -4.68
C LEU A 96 27.80 11.54 -5.31
N VAL A 97 27.08 10.43 -5.26
CA VAL A 97 25.68 10.33 -5.70
C VAL A 97 24.80 10.23 -4.45
N PRO A 98 24.10 11.31 -4.05
CA PRO A 98 23.37 11.33 -2.79
C PRO A 98 22.07 10.53 -2.88
N SER A 99 21.85 9.65 -1.91
CA SER A 99 20.62 8.86 -1.75
C SER A 99 19.42 9.74 -1.35
N PRO A 100 18.19 9.20 -1.35
CA PRO A 100 17.03 9.88 -0.77
C PRO A 100 17.22 10.28 0.69
N VAL A 101 17.85 9.44 1.53
CA VAL A 101 18.13 9.77 2.94
C VAL A 101 19.14 10.90 3.02
N TYR A 102 20.23 10.85 2.25
CA TYR A 102 21.25 11.90 2.23
C TYR A 102 20.61 13.27 1.92
N ARG A 103 19.82 13.33 0.84
CA ARG A 103 19.11 14.55 0.43
C ARG A 103 18.09 14.99 1.48
N ALA A 104 17.37 14.05 2.09
CA ALA A 104 16.41 14.34 3.15
C ALA A 104 17.09 14.94 4.39
N MET A 105 18.25 14.40 4.76
CA MET A 105 19.06 14.91 5.87
C MET A 105 19.54 16.33 5.59
N GLU A 106 20.09 16.63 4.41
CA GLU A 106 20.53 17.99 4.08
C GLU A 106 19.38 19.00 4.06
N ARG A 107 18.20 18.58 3.58
CA ARG A 107 17.03 19.46 3.40
C ARG A 107 16.11 19.56 4.61
N GLY A 108 16.30 18.70 5.62
CA GLY A 108 15.35 18.61 6.72
C GLY A 108 13.98 18.08 6.27
N ALA A 109 13.97 17.06 5.43
CA ALA A 109 12.75 16.52 4.82
C ALA A 109 12.44 15.09 5.27
N VAL A 110 11.21 14.64 5.01
CA VAL A 110 10.78 13.27 5.29
C VAL A 110 11.20 12.36 4.14
N VAL A 111 11.84 11.24 4.49
CA VAL A 111 12.13 10.14 3.56
C VAL A 111 11.14 9.01 3.78
N ARG A 112 10.68 8.39 2.69
CA ARG A 112 9.78 7.24 2.69
C ARG A 112 10.58 5.98 2.39
N PHE A 113 10.53 4.99 3.27
CA PHE A 113 11.12 3.67 3.06
C PHE A 113 10.01 2.64 2.94
N GLU A 114 9.58 2.39 1.72
CA GLU A 114 8.46 1.50 1.45
C GLU A 114 8.92 0.04 1.53
N GLU A 115 8.11 -0.81 2.19
CA GLU A 115 8.33 -2.25 2.31
C GLU A 115 9.73 -2.63 2.82
N ILE A 116 10.17 -1.97 3.89
CA ILE A 116 11.50 -2.12 4.50
C ILE A 116 11.86 -3.57 4.84
N THR A 117 10.87 -4.40 5.18
CA THR A 117 11.08 -5.81 5.53
C THR A 117 11.40 -6.69 4.31
N ARG A 118 11.32 -6.18 3.08
CA ARG A 118 11.79 -6.88 1.88
C ARG A 118 13.30 -6.71 1.63
N CYS A 119 13.95 -5.80 2.34
CA CYS A 119 15.39 -5.65 2.31
C CYS A 119 16.07 -6.69 3.21
N PRO A 120 17.30 -7.14 2.90
CA PRO A 120 18.11 -7.90 3.83
C PRO A 120 18.34 -7.15 5.16
N PRO A 121 18.45 -7.84 6.32
CA PRO A 121 18.59 -7.20 7.63
C PRO A 121 19.75 -6.20 7.71
N GLU A 122 20.88 -6.50 7.08
CA GLU A 122 22.06 -5.64 7.03
C GLU A 122 21.77 -4.29 6.36
N ILE A 123 20.89 -4.26 5.36
CA ILE A 123 20.48 -3.03 4.67
C ILE A 123 19.51 -2.24 5.56
N GLN A 124 18.60 -2.91 6.25
CA GLN A 124 17.69 -2.28 7.20
C GLN A 124 18.47 -1.61 8.36
N ASP A 125 19.51 -2.28 8.86
CA ASP A 125 20.31 -1.80 9.99
C ASP A 125 21.18 -0.58 9.67
N THR A 126 21.40 -0.25 8.38
CA THR A 126 22.03 1.02 7.98
C THR A 126 21.26 2.25 8.49
N LEU A 127 19.95 2.12 8.74
CA LEU A 127 19.12 3.19 9.29
C LEU A 127 19.32 3.39 10.81
N VAL A 128 19.95 2.45 11.52
CA VAL A 128 20.10 2.56 12.99
C VAL A 128 20.91 3.78 13.37
N SER A 129 22.07 4.01 12.72
CA SER A 129 22.91 5.19 12.96
C SER A 129 22.19 6.47 12.49
N VAL A 130 21.59 6.43 11.31
CA VAL A 130 20.82 7.55 10.73
C VAL A 130 19.71 8.00 11.67
N LEU A 131 18.95 7.10 12.28
CA LEU A 131 17.84 7.44 13.18
C LEU A 131 18.30 7.79 14.59
N SER A 132 19.40 7.19 15.07
CA SER A 132 19.92 7.43 16.42
C SER A 132 20.67 8.76 16.51
N GLU A 133 21.70 8.90 15.70
CA GLU A 133 22.65 10.02 15.74
C GLU A 133 22.19 11.18 14.87
N LYS A 134 21.28 10.92 13.91
CA LYS A 134 20.91 11.89 12.87
C LYS A 134 22.15 12.38 12.10
N GLN A 135 23.10 11.47 11.92
CA GLN A 135 24.34 11.67 11.17
C GLN A 135 24.58 10.53 10.20
N LEU A 136 25.20 10.86 9.07
CA LEU A 136 25.61 9.92 8.04
C LEU A 136 27.08 10.21 7.72
N MET A 137 27.93 9.22 8.01
CA MET A 137 29.37 9.33 7.79
C MET A 137 29.70 9.09 6.31
N VAL A 138 30.59 9.91 5.75
CA VAL A 138 31.18 9.73 4.41
C VAL A 138 32.71 9.80 4.53
N PRO A 139 33.34 8.77 5.10
CA PRO A 139 34.77 8.80 5.43
C PRO A 139 35.67 9.03 4.22
N GLU A 140 35.22 8.65 3.02
CA GLU A 140 35.99 8.83 1.79
C GLU A 140 36.23 10.30 1.44
N LEU A 141 35.41 11.24 1.96
CA LEU A 141 35.58 12.67 1.74
C LEU A 141 36.53 13.35 2.74
N GLY A 142 37.21 12.57 3.58
CA GLY A 142 38.20 13.04 4.55
C GLY A 142 37.79 12.76 5.99
N ASP A 143 38.77 12.91 6.89
CA ASP A 143 38.62 12.55 8.29
C ASP A 143 37.45 13.28 8.95
N GLY A 144 36.47 12.50 9.41
CA GLY A 144 35.30 13.00 10.13
C GLY A 144 34.23 13.67 9.25
N PHE A 145 34.33 13.61 7.91
CA PHE A 145 33.28 14.14 7.06
C PHE A 145 31.96 13.39 7.31
N ARG A 146 30.91 14.18 7.55
CA ARG A 146 29.57 13.68 7.86
C ARG A 146 28.50 14.66 7.42
N VAL A 147 27.35 14.11 7.05
CA VAL A 147 26.11 14.86 6.87
C VAL A 147 25.33 14.79 8.18
N SER A 148 25.06 15.96 8.77
CA SER A 148 24.14 16.06 9.92
C SER A 148 22.75 16.41 9.41
N ALA A 149 21.72 15.76 9.94
CA ALA A 149 20.36 16.03 9.51
C ALA A 149 19.91 17.42 9.97
N ALA A 150 19.44 18.23 9.02
CA ALA A 150 18.76 19.47 9.30
C ALA A 150 17.41 19.21 10.01
N GLN A 151 16.95 20.23 10.73
CA GLN A 151 15.65 20.16 11.42
C GLN A 151 14.53 19.86 10.41
N GLY A 152 13.65 18.93 10.78
CA GLY A 152 12.56 18.44 9.91
C GLY A 152 12.84 17.08 9.27
N PHE A 153 14.09 16.59 9.32
CA PHE A 153 14.41 15.25 8.83
C PHE A 153 13.75 14.16 9.67
N ASN A 154 12.97 13.30 9.02
CA ASN A 154 12.44 12.08 9.63
C ASN A 154 12.21 10.97 8.59
N VAL A 155 11.97 9.74 9.06
CA VAL A 155 11.75 8.56 8.21
C VAL A 155 10.34 8.03 8.45
N ILE A 156 9.56 7.84 7.37
CA ILE A 156 8.37 7.01 7.38
C ILE A 156 8.73 5.70 6.70
N ALA A 157 8.58 4.58 7.38
CA ALA A 157 8.77 3.24 6.82
C ALA A 157 7.46 2.48 6.75
N THR A 158 7.29 1.61 5.75
CA THR A 158 6.13 0.71 5.66
C THR A 158 6.57 -0.75 5.71
N ALA A 159 5.80 -1.60 6.38
CA ALA A 159 6.12 -3.02 6.51
C ALA A 159 4.86 -3.90 6.53
N ASN A 160 4.97 -5.08 5.91
CA ASN A 160 3.99 -6.16 6.02
C ASN A 160 4.57 -7.25 6.92
N LEU A 161 4.27 -7.21 8.23
CA LEU A 161 4.90 -8.10 9.22
C LEU A 161 4.47 -9.58 9.14
N ARG A 162 3.50 -9.91 8.29
CA ARG A 162 2.93 -11.27 8.17
C ARG A 162 3.14 -11.91 6.80
N ASP A 163 3.84 -11.21 5.90
CA ASP A 163 4.05 -11.69 4.54
C ASP A 163 5.11 -12.79 4.50
N ARG A 164 5.00 -13.73 3.55
CA ARG A 164 6.02 -14.78 3.38
C ARG A 164 7.21 -14.19 2.61
N GLY A 165 8.43 -14.54 3.02
CA GLY A 165 9.65 -14.08 2.35
C GLY A 165 10.10 -12.67 2.76
N VAL A 166 9.66 -12.17 3.91
CA VAL A 166 10.17 -10.94 4.52
C VAL A 166 11.21 -11.23 5.60
N HIS A 167 12.12 -10.28 5.81
CA HIS A 167 13.15 -10.33 6.83
C HIS A 167 12.66 -9.69 8.13
N GLU A 168 13.01 -10.29 9.26
CA GLU A 168 12.72 -9.72 10.57
C GLU A 168 13.63 -8.52 10.86
N MET A 169 13.04 -7.41 11.31
CA MET A 169 13.81 -6.25 11.78
C MET A 169 14.55 -6.55 13.09
N SER A 170 15.78 -6.04 13.20
CA SER A 170 16.55 -6.07 14.44
C SER A 170 15.83 -5.35 15.59
N SER A 171 16.10 -5.78 16.82
CA SER A 171 15.55 -5.10 18.01
C SER A 171 16.05 -3.66 18.13
N ALA A 172 17.27 -3.38 17.65
CA ALA A 172 17.85 -2.06 17.62
C ALA A 172 17.04 -1.12 16.71
N LEU A 173 16.71 -1.57 15.49
CA LEU A 173 15.93 -0.79 14.54
C LEU A 173 14.49 -0.59 15.03
N LYS A 174 13.83 -1.65 15.52
CA LYS A 174 12.47 -1.56 16.08
C LYS A 174 12.36 -0.45 17.15
N ARG A 175 13.35 -0.31 18.03
CA ARG A 175 13.37 0.74 19.07
C ARG A 175 13.55 2.18 18.56
N ARG A 176 13.76 2.39 17.26
CA ARG A 176 13.90 3.71 16.63
C ARG A 176 12.66 4.16 15.89
N PHE A 177 11.63 3.32 15.86
CA PHE A 177 10.34 3.61 15.25
C PHE A 177 9.21 3.56 16.28
N ASN A 178 8.24 4.47 16.13
CA ASN A 178 6.90 4.27 16.65
C ASN A 178 6.08 3.49 15.63
N PHE A 179 5.35 2.49 16.10
CA PHE A 179 4.57 1.60 15.24
C PHE A 179 3.10 2.01 15.21
N GLU A 180 2.58 2.18 14.02
CA GLU A 180 1.19 2.52 13.78
C GLU A 180 0.55 1.50 12.83
N THR A 181 -0.51 0.84 13.30
CA THR A 181 -1.18 -0.21 12.53
C THR A 181 -2.26 0.39 11.64
N VAL A 182 -2.04 0.35 10.32
CA VAL A 182 -3.03 0.73 9.33
C VAL A 182 -3.95 -0.45 9.04
N ARG A 183 -5.20 -0.32 9.46
CA ARG A 183 -6.23 -1.35 9.35
C ARG A 183 -6.94 -1.26 7.99
N PRO A 184 -7.49 -2.37 7.49
CA PRO A 184 -8.39 -2.33 6.34
C PRO A 184 -9.62 -1.45 6.63
N ILE A 185 -10.22 -0.92 5.57
CA ILE A 185 -11.49 -0.21 5.66
C ILE A 185 -12.56 -1.19 6.18
N ALA A 186 -13.26 -0.78 7.25
CA ALA A 186 -14.30 -1.59 7.88
C ALA A 186 -15.70 -1.27 7.35
N ASP A 187 -15.94 -0.02 6.96
CA ASP A 187 -17.21 0.44 6.42
C ASP A 187 -17.31 0.09 4.93
N ARG A 188 -18.28 -0.79 4.59
CA ARG A 188 -18.51 -1.25 3.21
C ARG A 188 -19.10 -0.17 2.32
N ALA A 189 -19.96 0.69 2.85
CA ALA A 189 -20.53 1.78 2.05
C ALA A 189 -19.42 2.75 1.64
N PHE A 190 -18.57 3.08 2.60
CA PHE A 190 -17.39 3.89 2.35
C PHE A 190 -16.38 3.22 1.40
N GLU A 191 -16.10 1.92 1.56
CA GLU A 191 -15.24 1.17 0.63
C GLU A 191 -15.80 1.17 -0.81
N ALA A 192 -17.12 1.08 -0.97
CA ALA A 192 -17.78 1.19 -2.26
C ALA A 192 -17.56 2.57 -2.91
N GLU A 193 -17.74 3.65 -2.15
CA GLU A 193 -17.49 5.02 -2.63
C GLU A 193 -16.04 5.21 -3.08
N LEU A 194 -15.07 4.70 -2.30
CA LEU A 194 -13.66 4.77 -2.65
C LEU A 194 -13.36 4.02 -3.96
N ILE A 195 -13.91 2.81 -4.12
CA ILE A 195 -13.74 2.02 -5.34
C ILE A 195 -14.39 2.75 -6.52
N ALA A 196 -15.61 3.27 -6.37
CA ALA A 196 -16.28 4.02 -7.42
C ALA A 196 -15.44 5.23 -7.89
N SER A 197 -14.94 6.03 -6.94
CA SER A 197 -14.09 7.19 -7.25
C SER A 197 -12.77 6.79 -7.93
N ALA A 198 -12.16 5.68 -7.50
CA ALA A 198 -10.96 5.15 -8.14
C ALA A 198 -11.23 4.70 -9.58
N LEU A 199 -12.35 4.00 -9.82
CA LEU A 199 -12.78 3.58 -11.15
C LEU A 199 -13.02 4.78 -12.08
N ASP A 200 -13.65 5.84 -11.57
CA ASP A 200 -13.90 7.06 -12.36
C ASP A 200 -12.58 7.76 -12.72
N THR A 201 -11.63 7.81 -11.80
CA THR A 201 -10.30 8.40 -12.03
C THR A 201 -9.50 7.60 -13.05
N GLU A 202 -9.52 6.27 -12.95
CA GLU A 202 -8.68 5.39 -13.78
C GLU A 202 -9.25 5.19 -15.18
N LEU A 203 -10.58 5.07 -15.30
CA LEU A 203 -11.25 4.82 -16.59
C LEU A 203 -11.63 6.11 -17.31
N GLY A 204 -11.89 7.21 -16.59
CA GLY A 204 -12.34 8.47 -17.17
C GLY A 204 -13.52 8.28 -18.13
N GLU A 205 -13.39 8.77 -19.36
CA GLU A 205 -14.42 8.64 -20.41
C GLU A 205 -14.70 7.18 -20.83
N GLN A 206 -13.82 6.24 -20.49
CA GLN A 206 -14.03 4.83 -20.78
C GLN A 206 -14.99 4.17 -19.78
N ARG A 207 -15.32 4.84 -18.67
CA ARG A 207 -16.20 4.31 -17.62
C ARG A 207 -17.57 3.95 -18.18
N VAL A 208 -17.89 2.66 -18.13
CA VAL A 208 -19.24 2.17 -18.44
C VAL A 208 -20.09 2.10 -17.16
N PRO A 209 -21.43 2.22 -17.24
CA PRO A 209 -22.30 2.17 -16.09
C PRO A 209 -22.10 0.90 -15.26
N MET A 210 -22.04 1.06 -13.94
CA MET A 210 -22.03 -0.02 -12.96
C MET A 210 -23.05 0.34 -11.89
N SER A 211 -24.04 -0.52 -11.68
CA SER A 211 -25.08 -0.23 -10.67
C SER A 211 -24.49 -0.32 -9.25
N PRO A 212 -25.04 0.42 -8.26
CA PRO A 212 -24.63 0.29 -6.87
C PRO A 212 -24.73 -1.14 -6.33
N LYS A 213 -25.68 -1.93 -6.84
CA LYS A 213 -25.83 -3.35 -6.46
C LYS A 213 -24.70 -4.23 -6.97
N VAL A 214 -24.23 -4.01 -8.20
CA VAL A 214 -23.08 -4.75 -8.76
C VAL A 214 -21.79 -4.36 -8.03
N LEU A 215 -21.63 -3.08 -7.69
CA LEU A 215 -20.51 -2.62 -6.87
C LEU A 215 -20.55 -3.22 -5.46
N ASP A 216 -21.73 -3.33 -4.84
CA ASP A 216 -21.90 -3.99 -3.55
C ASP A 216 -21.51 -5.49 -3.60
N VAL A 217 -21.81 -6.20 -4.69
CA VAL A 217 -21.34 -7.58 -4.89
C VAL A 217 -19.81 -7.63 -4.85
N LEU A 218 -19.13 -6.76 -5.60
CA LEU A 218 -17.67 -6.67 -5.61
C LEU A 218 -17.10 -6.41 -4.21
N VAL A 219 -17.58 -5.37 -3.53
CA VAL A 219 -17.14 -5.00 -2.18
C VAL A 219 -17.38 -6.14 -1.18
N THR A 220 -18.56 -6.74 -1.22
CA THR A 220 -18.94 -7.82 -0.31
C THR A 220 -18.08 -9.07 -0.51
N VAL A 221 -17.81 -9.47 -1.77
CA VAL A 221 -16.91 -10.60 -2.05
C VAL A 221 -15.52 -10.35 -1.46
N PHE A 222 -14.93 -9.18 -1.71
CA PHE A 222 -13.61 -8.85 -1.18
C PHE A 222 -13.60 -8.77 0.34
N ALA A 223 -14.64 -8.20 0.96
CA ALA A 223 -14.76 -8.10 2.42
C ALA A 223 -14.87 -9.49 3.07
N ASP A 224 -15.70 -10.39 2.54
CA ASP A 224 -15.90 -11.72 3.09
C ASP A 224 -14.62 -12.57 2.99
N LEU A 225 -13.94 -12.54 1.83
CA LEU A 225 -12.69 -13.28 1.61
C LEU A 225 -11.52 -12.69 2.41
N ARG A 226 -11.49 -11.37 2.61
CA ARG A 226 -10.49 -10.69 3.44
C ARG A 226 -10.66 -10.99 4.92
N THR A 227 -11.87 -10.92 5.43
CA THR A 227 -12.16 -11.09 6.87
C THR A 227 -12.29 -12.56 7.27
N GLY A 228 -12.62 -13.44 6.33
CA GLY A 228 -12.88 -14.86 6.61
C GLY A 228 -14.23 -15.10 7.28
N THR A 229 -15.14 -14.13 7.22
CA THR A 229 -16.50 -14.25 7.75
C THR A 229 -17.45 -13.37 6.96
N THR A 230 -18.70 -13.81 6.80
CA THR A 230 -19.75 -12.95 6.25
C THR A 230 -20.27 -11.98 7.32
N THR A 231 -21.05 -10.98 6.90
CA THR A 231 -21.81 -10.12 7.83
C THR A 231 -22.77 -10.88 8.73
N THR A 232 -23.27 -12.03 8.27
CA THR A 232 -24.14 -12.92 9.05
C THR A 232 -23.37 -13.86 9.99
N GLY A 233 -22.04 -13.80 9.99
CA GLY A 233 -21.18 -14.64 10.83
C GLY A 233 -20.83 -16.01 10.25
N THR A 234 -21.19 -16.29 8.99
CA THR A 234 -20.85 -17.53 8.31
C THR A 234 -19.34 -17.58 8.06
N PRO A 235 -18.61 -18.60 8.54
CA PRO A 235 -17.17 -18.70 8.30
C PRO A 235 -16.83 -18.85 6.81
N VAL A 236 -15.82 -18.11 6.36
CA VAL A 236 -15.29 -18.13 4.98
C VAL A 236 -13.82 -18.52 5.00
N LYS A 237 -13.43 -19.45 4.12
CA LYS A 237 -12.02 -19.83 3.97
C LYS A 237 -11.26 -18.73 3.25
N ARG A 238 -10.37 -18.04 3.97
CA ARG A 238 -9.53 -16.97 3.41
C ARG A 238 -8.54 -17.53 2.38
N PRO A 239 -8.47 -16.96 1.17
CA PRO A 239 -7.41 -17.28 0.22
C PRO A 239 -6.04 -16.79 0.73
N GLU A 240 -4.95 -17.36 0.20
CA GLU A 240 -3.60 -16.82 0.45
C GLU A 240 -3.38 -15.51 -0.32
N THR A 241 -4.05 -15.37 -1.47
CA THR A 241 -4.07 -14.16 -2.27
C THR A 241 -4.60 -12.96 -1.47
N VAL A 242 -3.95 -11.81 -1.64
CA VAL A 242 -4.35 -10.53 -1.02
C VAL A 242 -5.73 -10.07 -1.52
N MET A 243 -6.66 -9.83 -0.59
CA MET A 243 -8.01 -9.33 -0.86
C MET A 243 -8.15 -7.86 -0.41
N SER A 244 -7.45 -6.96 -1.09
CA SER A 244 -7.41 -5.53 -0.75
C SER A 244 -8.35 -4.68 -1.59
N THR A 245 -8.62 -3.44 -1.15
CA THR A 245 -9.42 -2.48 -1.90
C THR A 245 -8.79 -2.15 -3.26
N ALA A 246 -7.45 -2.13 -3.37
CA ALA A 246 -6.76 -1.95 -4.65
C ALA A 246 -7.01 -3.12 -5.63
N GLU A 247 -7.04 -4.34 -5.11
CA GLU A 247 -7.38 -5.52 -5.95
C GLU A 247 -8.86 -5.49 -6.35
N ALA A 248 -9.75 -4.96 -5.51
CA ALA A 248 -11.15 -4.74 -5.89
C ALA A 248 -11.27 -3.71 -7.02
N VAL A 249 -10.51 -2.61 -6.96
CA VAL A 249 -10.42 -1.63 -8.06
C VAL A 249 -9.94 -2.31 -9.35
N ASN A 250 -8.87 -3.11 -9.30
CA ASN A 250 -8.37 -3.85 -10.48
C ASN A 250 -9.46 -4.75 -11.10
N VAL A 251 -10.22 -5.48 -10.29
CA VAL A 251 -11.36 -6.29 -10.77
C VAL A 251 -12.44 -5.40 -11.39
N GLY A 252 -12.76 -4.27 -10.77
CA GLY A 252 -13.73 -3.31 -11.28
C GLY A 252 -13.31 -2.69 -12.62
N VAL A 253 -12.03 -2.36 -12.79
CA VAL A 253 -11.43 -1.86 -14.05
C VAL A 253 -11.54 -2.94 -15.12
N ALA A 254 -11.07 -4.16 -14.83
CA ALA A 254 -11.12 -5.27 -15.77
C ALA A 254 -12.57 -5.61 -16.18
N ALA A 255 -13.51 -5.59 -15.23
CA ALA A 255 -14.93 -5.84 -15.50
C ALA A 255 -15.54 -4.72 -16.35
N SER A 256 -15.15 -3.47 -16.12
CA SER A 256 -15.59 -2.33 -16.93
C SER A 256 -15.09 -2.42 -18.37
N LEU A 257 -13.81 -2.76 -18.56
CA LEU A 257 -13.21 -2.94 -19.88
C LEU A 257 -13.85 -4.15 -20.60
N SER A 258 -14.05 -5.27 -19.89
CA SER A 258 -14.75 -6.45 -20.41
C SER A 258 -16.16 -6.10 -20.89
N ALA A 259 -16.96 -5.45 -20.05
CA ALA A 259 -18.32 -5.04 -20.39
C ALA A 259 -18.36 -4.07 -21.58
N ARG A 260 -17.38 -3.15 -21.69
CA ARG A 260 -17.29 -2.18 -22.78
C ARG A 260 -16.93 -2.83 -24.12
N TYR A 261 -15.92 -3.68 -24.15
CA TYR A 261 -15.33 -4.18 -25.39
C TYR A 261 -15.87 -5.54 -25.82
N LEU A 262 -16.36 -6.35 -24.87
CA LEU A 262 -16.81 -7.73 -25.09
C LEU A 262 -18.27 -7.93 -24.67
N GLY A 263 -18.89 -6.96 -23.99
CA GLY A 263 -20.24 -7.03 -23.45
C GLY A 263 -21.23 -6.05 -24.08
N ASP A 264 -22.29 -5.74 -23.33
CA ASP A 264 -23.39 -4.85 -23.74
C ASP A 264 -23.18 -3.39 -23.30
N GLY A 265 -21.99 -3.03 -22.82
CA GLY A 265 -21.66 -1.68 -22.39
C GLY A 265 -22.14 -1.31 -20.99
N ALA A 266 -22.48 -2.26 -20.13
CA ALA A 266 -22.76 -2.05 -18.71
C ALA A 266 -22.16 -3.18 -17.86
N VAL A 267 -21.56 -2.86 -16.70
CA VAL A 267 -20.97 -3.88 -15.84
C VAL A 267 -22.05 -4.68 -15.12
N ARG A 268 -21.98 -6.00 -15.26
CA ARG A 268 -22.84 -6.95 -14.57
C ARG A 268 -22.07 -7.72 -13.49
N ALA A 269 -22.79 -8.38 -12.60
CA ALA A 269 -22.17 -9.20 -11.57
C ALA A 269 -21.44 -10.43 -12.16
N SER A 270 -21.87 -10.89 -13.33
CA SER A 270 -21.18 -11.90 -14.13
C SER A 270 -19.80 -11.45 -14.63
N ASP A 271 -19.61 -10.17 -14.98
CA ASP A 271 -18.30 -9.63 -15.34
C ASP A 271 -17.36 -9.67 -14.13
N ILE A 272 -17.84 -9.26 -12.96
CA ILE A 272 -17.08 -9.32 -11.71
C ILE A 272 -16.64 -10.77 -11.42
N ALA A 273 -17.56 -11.74 -11.53
CA ALA A 273 -17.26 -13.15 -11.30
C ALA A 273 -16.14 -13.67 -12.21
N ARG A 274 -16.19 -13.34 -13.51
CA ARG A 274 -15.18 -13.75 -14.49
C ARG A 274 -13.82 -13.15 -14.19
N GLN A 275 -13.77 -11.86 -13.83
CA GLN A 275 -12.50 -11.17 -13.57
C GLN A 275 -11.88 -11.52 -12.21
N LEU A 276 -12.70 -11.96 -11.24
CA LEU A 276 -12.21 -12.41 -9.93
C LEU A 276 -11.24 -13.59 -10.03
N VAL A 277 -11.40 -14.43 -11.07
CA VAL A 277 -10.49 -15.55 -11.37
C VAL A 277 -9.06 -15.06 -11.58
N GLY A 278 -8.88 -13.97 -12.32
CA GLY A 278 -7.56 -13.39 -12.59
C GLY A 278 -6.85 -12.89 -11.33
N VAL A 279 -7.61 -12.50 -10.30
CA VAL A 279 -7.06 -12.05 -9.02
C VAL A 279 -6.79 -13.22 -8.08
N ALA A 280 -7.71 -14.19 -7.95
CA ALA A 280 -7.57 -15.26 -6.96
C ALA A 280 -6.76 -16.48 -7.44
N LEU A 281 -6.55 -16.67 -8.75
CA LEU A 281 -5.71 -17.75 -9.29
C LEU A 281 -4.24 -17.36 -9.47
N LYS A 282 -3.65 -16.53 -8.60
CA LYS A 282 -2.21 -16.22 -8.62
C LYS A 282 -1.33 -17.43 -8.21
N GLY A 283 -1.54 -18.58 -8.84
CA GLY A 283 -0.65 -19.75 -8.84
C GLY A 283 -0.94 -20.84 -7.82
N GLN A 284 -2.12 -20.87 -7.16
CA GLN A 284 -2.39 -21.85 -6.09
C GLN A 284 -3.69 -22.63 -6.28
N ASN A 285 -3.59 -23.94 -6.53
CA ASN A 285 -4.75 -24.86 -6.60
C ASN A 285 -5.60 -24.86 -5.32
N GLU A 286 -5.01 -24.53 -4.17
CA GLU A 286 -5.73 -24.43 -2.90
C GLU A 286 -6.66 -23.21 -2.83
N ASP A 287 -6.27 -22.07 -3.42
CA ASP A 287 -7.14 -20.89 -3.48
C ASP A 287 -8.37 -21.15 -4.36
N ALA A 288 -8.22 -21.90 -5.46
CA ALA A 288 -9.36 -22.36 -6.27
C ALA A 288 -10.37 -23.19 -5.46
N LYS A 289 -9.89 -24.10 -4.61
CA LYS A 289 -10.76 -24.91 -3.72
C LYS A 289 -11.50 -24.04 -2.69
N ARG A 290 -10.82 -23.04 -2.12
CA ARG A 290 -11.41 -22.09 -1.16
C ARG A 290 -12.49 -21.23 -1.82
N MET A 291 -12.21 -20.76 -3.04
CA MET A 291 -13.17 -20.02 -3.86
C MET A 291 -14.40 -20.87 -4.21
N ARG A 292 -14.22 -22.12 -4.63
CA ARG A 292 -15.33 -23.06 -4.84
C ARG A 292 -16.21 -23.19 -3.61
N PHE A 293 -15.60 -23.41 -2.44
CA PHE A 293 -16.36 -23.51 -1.19
C PHE A 293 -17.17 -22.25 -0.88
N TYR A 294 -16.57 -21.07 -1.10
CA TYR A 294 -17.26 -19.79 -0.93
C TYR A 294 -18.44 -19.64 -1.90
N ILE A 295 -18.27 -20.04 -3.16
CA ILE A 295 -19.32 -19.98 -4.18
C ILE A 295 -20.46 -20.95 -3.85
N ASP A 296 -20.14 -22.20 -3.52
CA ASP A 296 -21.14 -23.23 -3.28
C ASP A 296 -21.94 -23.03 -1.99
N SER A 297 -21.35 -22.34 -1.00
CA SER A 297 -21.98 -22.12 0.30
C SER A 297 -22.61 -20.72 0.38
N VAL A 298 -21.79 -19.67 0.29
CA VAL A 298 -22.21 -18.29 0.58
C VAL A 298 -22.89 -17.65 -0.62
N VAL A 299 -22.28 -17.73 -1.80
CA VAL A 299 -22.83 -17.11 -3.02
C VAL A 299 -24.15 -17.79 -3.40
N ARG A 300 -24.22 -19.13 -3.31
CA ARG A 300 -25.44 -19.91 -3.57
C ARG A 300 -26.61 -19.50 -2.69
N GLU A 301 -26.37 -19.26 -1.39
CA GLU A 301 -27.40 -18.77 -0.47
C GLU A 301 -27.90 -17.38 -0.87
N ARG A 302 -26.99 -16.45 -1.18
CA ARG A 302 -27.35 -15.08 -1.60
C ARG A 302 -28.07 -15.03 -2.94
N ALA A 303 -27.74 -15.94 -3.85
CA ALA A 303 -28.40 -16.07 -5.15
C ALA A 303 -29.88 -16.45 -5.05
N ALA A 304 -30.33 -16.98 -3.91
CA ALA A 304 -31.74 -17.30 -3.70
C ALA A 304 -32.63 -16.05 -3.60
N SER A 305 -32.09 -14.91 -3.14
CA SER A 305 -32.85 -13.68 -2.89
C SER A 305 -32.36 -12.46 -3.70
N SER A 306 -31.25 -12.57 -4.44
CA SER A 306 -30.71 -11.48 -5.26
C SER A 306 -30.41 -11.92 -6.69
N THR A 307 -30.90 -11.13 -7.64
CA THR A 307 -30.66 -11.32 -9.08
C THR A 307 -29.18 -11.12 -9.44
N ASP A 308 -28.51 -10.16 -8.83
CA ASP A 308 -27.09 -9.88 -9.09
C ASP A 308 -26.20 -11.03 -8.56
N TRP A 309 -26.51 -11.56 -7.37
CA TRP A 309 -25.81 -12.74 -6.85
C TRP A 309 -26.11 -14.01 -7.65
N LYS A 310 -27.31 -14.13 -8.23
CA LYS A 310 -27.64 -15.22 -9.16
C LYS A 310 -26.83 -15.13 -10.45
N ASP A 311 -26.70 -13.94 -11.02
CA ASP A 311 -25.86 -13.70 -12.20
C ASP A 311 -24.37 -14.01 -11.91
N PHE A 312 -23.86 -13.55 -10.77
CA PHE A 312 -22.52 -13.89 -10.28
C PHE A 312 -22.32 -15.40 -10.14
N LEU A 313 -23.27 -16.11 -9.51
CA LEU A 313 -23.21 -17.56 -9.31
C LEU A 313 -23.16 -18.31 -10.64
N THR A 314 -24.05 -17.97 -11.58
CA THR A 314 -24.11 -18.61 -12.89
C THR A 314 -22.81 -18.42 -13.65
N ALA A 315 -22.25 -17.20 -13.66
CA ALA A 315 -20.98 -16.94 -14.31
C ALA A 315 -19.79 -17.62 -13.64
N SER A 316 -19.88 -17.93 -12.35
CA SER A 316 -18.83 -18.60 -11.58
C SER A 316 -18.73 -20.12 -11.84
N GLN A 317 -19.72 -20.73 -12.49
CA GLN A 317 -19.73 -22.17 -12.77
C GLN A 317 -18.61 -22.54 -13.74
N GLY A 318 -17.83 -23.58 -13.42
CA GLY A 318 -16.71 -24.05 -14.23
C GLY A 318 -15.45 -23.18 -14.20
N LEU A 319 -15.48 -22.00 -13.57
CA LEU A 319 -14.32 -21.09 -13.52
C LEU A 319 -13.20 -21.54 -12.57
N TRP A 320 -13.51 -22.44 -11.64
CA TRP A 320 -12.63 -22.79 -10.52
C TRP A 320 -12.29 -24.29 -10.46
N GLU A 321 -12.58 -25.02 -11.55
CA GLU A 321 -12.33 -26.47 -11.66
C GLU A 321 -10.83 -26.79 -11.69
#